data_AF-A0A968XY16-F1
#
_entry.id   AF-A0A968XY16-F1
#
_cell.length_a   1.000
_cell.length_b   1.000
_cell.length_c   1.000
_cell.angle_alpha   90.00
_cell.angle_beta   90.00
_cell.angle_gamma   90.00
#
_symmetry.space_group_name_H-M   'P 1'
#
loop_
_entity.id
_entity.type
_entity.pdbx_description
1 polymer ?
#
loop_
_entity_poly.entity_id
_entity_poly.type
_entity_poly.pdbx_seq_one_letter_code
_entity_poly.pdbx_strand_id
1 'polypeptide(L)'
;MSFDFVIYFDNLSEVELGAVLWVLDIAADRNYRLSLGMGKPLGMGAVQISSKLSLSIRHHRYTHLFQECGWETGDDFQIDIDRVKKSCLHKFEDYVLNHTDAQQKHLYDLPRIKSLLRMLQWPGVAENSSRYMEIERDRQPCIGVLRNGKANEYKKRPVLPTSSQVIKDDSKRSYPGSTSPSSGGSSNPAAWQRRK
;
A
#
# COMPACT_ATOMS: atom_id res chain seq x y z
N MET A 1 9.06 2.00 -14.61
CA MET A 1 8.21 3.04 -15.23
C MET A 1 7.70 3.92 -14.12
N SER A 2 7.83 5.24 -14.25
CA SER A 2 7.37 6.23 -13.28
C SER A 2 6.42 7.20 -13.98
N PHE A 3 5.41 7.66 -13.25
CA PHE A 3 4.45 8.65 -13.71
C PHE A 3 4.31 9.69 -12.63
N ASP A 4 4.33 10.95 -13.04
CA ASP A 4 4.13 12.09 -12.15
C ASP A 4 2.79 12.74 -12.46
N PHE A 5 2.06 13.10 -11.41
CA PHE A 5 0.79 13.79 -11.52
C PHE A 5 0.58 14.68 -10.31
N VAL A 6 -0.32 15.64 -10.44
CA VAL A 6 -0.65 16.60 -9.38
C VAL A 6 -2.13 16.46 -9.05
N ILE A 7 -2.44 16.32 -7.77
CA ILE A 7 -3.81 16.38 -7.26
C ILE A 7 -4.05 17.79 -6.75
N TYR A 8 -4.87 18.55 -7.48
CA TYR A 8 -5.37 19.82 -6.99
C TYR A 8 -6.64 19.58 -6.16
N PHE A 9 -6.72 20.23 -5.02
CA PHE A 9 -7.89 20.22 -4.17
C PHE A 9 -8.26 21.64 -3.76
N ASP A 10 -9.51 21.81 -3.34
CA ASP A 10 -10.04 23.08 -2.87
C ASP A 10 -11.05 22.84 -1.76
N ASN A 11 -11.03 23.71 -0.75
CA ASN A 11 -11.99 23.71 0.36
C ASN A 11 -12.18 22.34 1.05
N LEU A 12 -11.15 21.50 1.10
CA LEU A 12 -11.20 20.28 1.89
C LEU A 12 -11.16 20.63 3.37
N SER A 13 -12.09 20.07 4.13
CA SER A 13 -11.99 20.06 5.58
C SER A 13 -10.75 19.28 6.03
N GLU A 14 -10.30 19.52 7.25
CA GLU A 14 -9.14 18.81 7.79
C GLU A 14 -9.37 17.29 7.87
N VAL A 15 -10.62 16.85 8.04
CA VAL A 15 -11.00 15.43 8.04
C VAL A 15 -10.87 14.83 6.63
N GLU A 16 -11.37 15.51 5.61
CA GLU A 16 -11.29 15.04 4.22
C GLU A 16 -9.85 15.03 3.72
N LEU A 17 -9.09 16.08 4.03
CA LEU A 17 -7.65 16.11 3.73
C LEU A 17 -6.92 14.97 4.46
N GLY A 18 -7.28 14.70 5.72
CA GLY A 18 -6.78 13.57 6.50
C GLY A 18 -7.06 12.22 5.82
N ALA A 19 -8.27 12.03 5.28
CA ALA A 19 -8.64 10.81 4.57
C ALA A 19 -7.77 10.59 3.31
N VAL A 20 -7.56 11.64 2.51
CA VAL A 20 -6.71 11.57 1.32
C VAL A 20 -5.26 11.28 1.70
N LEU A 21 -4.71 11.99 2.69
CA LEU A 21 -3.34 11.80 3.17
C LEU A 21 -3.13 10.39 3.73
N TRP A 22 -4.11 9.84 4.44
CA TRP A 22 -4.05 8.48 4.97
C TRP A 22 -3.92 7.43 3.85
N VAL A 23 -4.71 7.55 2.77
CA VAL A 23 -4.60 6.65 1.61
C VAL A 23 -3.23 6.80 0.94
N LEU A 24 -2.73 8.02 0.80
CA LEU A 24 -1.42 8.28 0.21
C LEU A 24 -0.26 7.74 1.06
N ASP A 25 -0.39 7.76 2.39
CA ASP A 25 0.60 7.17 3.29
C ASP A 25 0.63 5.64 3.17
N ILE A 26 -0.53 5.00 3.05
CA ILE A 26 -0.62 3.56 2.75
C ILE A 26 0.01 3.26 1.39
N ALA A 27 -0.26 4.07 0.38
CA ALA A 27 0.26 3.88 -0.96
C ALA A 27 1.78 4.08 -1.07
N ALA A 28 2.36 4.85 -0.14
CA ALA A 28 3.80 5.09 -0.05
C ALA A 28 4.55 3.95 0.64
N ASP A 29 3.89 3.23 1.56
CA ASP A 29 4.47 2.09 2.27
C ASP A 29 4.88 0.98 1.29
N ARG A 30 6.08 0.43 1.51
CA ARG A 30 6.63 -0.65 0.68
C ARG A 30 5.84 -1.96 0.81
N ASN A 31 5.14 -2.16 1.92
CA ASN A 31 4.36 -3.37 2.19
C ASN A 31 3.04 -3.42 1.41
N TYR A 32 2.54 -2.27 0.95
CA TYR A 32 1.24 -2.16 0.29
C TYR A 32 1.37 -1.69 -1.16
N ARG A 33 0.43 -2.11 -2.02
CA ARG A 33 0.29 -1.59 -3.38
C ARG A 33 -1.17 -1.27 -3.65
N LEU A 34 -1.43 -0.10 -4.21
CA LEU A 34 -2.75 0.21 -4.74
C LEU A 34 -2.95 -0.53 -6.06
N SER A 35 -4.17 -0.96 -6.32
CA SER A 35 -4.55 -1.62 -7.57
C SER A 35 -5.23 -0.61 -8.49
N LEU A 36 -4.61 -0.31 -9.63
CA LEU A 36 -5.16 0.50 -10.70
C LEU A 36 -5.63 -0.40 -11.87
N GLY A 37 -6.81 -0.08 -12.41
CA GLY A 37 -7.41 -0.84 -13.52
C GLY A 37 -8.18 -2.08 -13.08
N MET A 38 -8.46 -2.98 -14.02
CA MET A 38 -9.41 -4.09 -13.86
C MET A 38 -8.86 -5.33 -13.11
N GLY A 39 -7.83 -5.18 -12.27
CA GLY A 39 -7.35 -6.26 -11.40
C GLY A 39 -6.88 -7.54 -12.12
N LYS A 40 -6.29 -7.42 -13.31
CA LYS A 40 -5.78 -8.58 -14.05
C LYS A 40 -4.62 -9.24 -13.30
N PRO A 41 -4.58 -10.58 -13.15
CA PRO A 41 -3.60 -11.30 -12.33
C PRO A 41 -2.14 -11.15 -12.77
N LEU A 42 -1.86 -10.66 -13.98
CA LEU A 42 -0.51 -10.38 -14.47
C LEU A 42 0.18 -9.18 -13.78
N GLY A 43 -0.38 -8.66 -12.68
CA GLY A 43 0.28 -7.66 -11.84
C GLY A 43 0.42 -6.27 -12.48
N MET A 44 -0.22 -6.04 -13.63
CA MET A 44 -0.10 -4.79 -14.41
C MET A 44 -0.83 -3.57 -13.79
N GLY A 45 -1.34 -3.69 -12.56
CA GLY A 45 -2.07 -2.63 -11.87
C GLY A 45 -1.54 -2.29 -10.48
N ALA A 46 -0.53 -3.01 -9.97
CA ALA A 46 -0.02 -2.78 -8.62
C ALA A 46 0.96 -1.60 -8.61
N VAL A 47 0.59 -0.49 -7.99
CA VAL A 47 1.39 0.74 -7.96
C VAL A 47 1.74 1.17 -6.54
N GLN A 48 2.91 1.78 -6.42
CA GLN A 48 3.34 2.53 -5.26
C GLN A 48 3.20 4.01 -5.59
N ILE A 49 2.72 4.82 -4.65
CA ILE A 49 2.57 6.26 -4.83
C ILE A 49 3.35 6.97 -3.73
N SER A 50 4.38 7.72 -4.10
CA SER A 50 5.02 8.69 -3.22
C SER A 50 4.39 10.05 -3.47
N SER A 51 4.01 10.77 -2.41
CA SER A 51 3.37 12.08 -2.51
C SER A 51 4.04 13.12 -1.62
N LYS A 52 3.94 14.38 -2.01
CA LYS A 52 4.34 15.55 -1.22
C LYS A 52 3.13 16.48 -1.10
N LEU A 53 2.82 16.89 0.13
CA LEU A 53 1.78 17.89 0.39
C LEU A 53 2.36 19.29 0.19
N SER A 54 1.61 20.16 -0.47
CA SER A 54 1.92 21.58 -0.58
C SER A 54 0.62 22.34 -0.39
N LEU A 55 0.62 23.30 0.54
CA LEU A 55 -0.53 24.12 0.88
C LEU A 55 -0.26 25.54 0.39
N SER A 56 -1.27 26.15 -0.20
CA SER A 56 -1.18 27.53 -0.68
C SER A 56 -2.39 28.32 -0.21
N ILE A 57 -2.16 29.54 0.24
CA ILE A 57 -3.21 30.46 0.66
C ILE A 57 -3.61 31.29 -0.56
N ARG A 58 -4.71 30.88 -1.21
CA ARG A 58 -5.15 31.49 -2.47
C ARG A 58 -5.45 32.97 -2.35
N HIS A 59 -5.90 33.44 -1.18
CA HIS A 59 -6.15 34.86 -0.97
C HIS A 59 -4.88 35.69 -1.21
N HIS A 60 -3.77 35.32 -0.56
CA HIS A 60 -2.47 35.99 -0.78
C HIS A 60 -2.01 35.92 -2.23
N ARG A 61 -2.19 34.78 -2.91
CA ARG A 61 -1.84 34.61 -4.32
C ARG A 61 -2.58 35.57 -5.25
N TYR A 62 -3.86 35.79 -5.02
CA TYR A 62 -4.68 36.62 -5.90
C TYR A 62 -4.77 38.09 -5.47
N THR A 63 -4.26 38.45 -4.30
CA THR A 63 -4.15 39.85 -3.85
C THR A 63 -2.83 40.51 -4.23
N HIS A 64 -1.76 39.75 -4.44
CA HIS A 64 -0.44 40.26 -4.81
C HIS A 64 0.12 39.54 -6.03
N LEU A 65 0.65 40.30 -6.99
CA LEU A 65 1.23 39.74 -8.22
C LEU A 65 2.73 39.39 -8.05
N PHE A 66 3.44 40.12 -7.17
CA PHE A 66 4.88 40.00 -6.94
C PHE A 66 5.21 39.93 -5.45
N GLN A 67 6.26 39.17 -5.11
CA GLN A 67 7.00 39.22 -3.85
C GLN A 67 8.37 39.90 -4.08
N GLU A 68 9.12 40.17 -3.01
CA GLU A 68 10.43 40.87 -3.07
C GLU A 68 11.39 40.26 -4.11
N CYS A 69 11.33 38.94 -4.34
CA CYS A 69 12.16 38.23 -5.30
C CYS A 69 11.35 37.29 -6.22
N GLY A 70 10.26 37.76 -6.84
CA GLY A 70 9.61 37.03 -7.94
C GLY A 70 8.07 37.07 -7.92
N TRP A 71 7.46 36.05 -8.52
CA TRP A 71 6.00 35.89 -8.53
C TRP A 71 5.49 35.40 -7.17
N GLU A 72 4.38 35.96 -6.71
CA GLU A 72 3.68 35.50 -5.51
C GLU A 72 3.04 34.13 -5.78
N THR A 73 3.64 33.08 -5.22
CA THR A 73 3.14 31.70 -5.38
C THR A 73 2.07 31.36 -4.35
N GLY A 74 1.80 32.20 -3.35
CA GLY A 74 0.85 31.94 -2.27
C GLY A 74 1.28 30.79 -1.37
N ASP A 75 2.54 30.37 -1.43
CA ASP A 75 3.12 29.35 -0.56
C ASP A 75 3.37 29.99 0.80
N ASP A 76 2.83 29.39 1.86
CA ASP A 76 3.10 29.86 3.21
C ASP A 76 4.31 29.10 3.78
N PHE A 77 5.47 29.73 3.71
CA PHE A 77 6.75 29.19 4.19
C PHE A 77 6.81 29.03 5.72
N GLN A 78 5.83 29.54 6.47
CA GLN A 78 5.75 29.38 7.92
C GLN A 78 4.96 28.13 8.35
N ILE A 79 4.25 27.48 7.42
CA ILE A 79 3.47 26.29 7.74
C ILE A 79 4.40 25.08 7.86
N ASP A 80 4.45 24.51 9.06
CA ASP A 80 4.96 23.16 9.28
C ASP A 80 3.98 22.14 8.67
N ILE A 81 4.25 21.75 7.43
CA ILE A 81 3.44 20.80 6.65
C ILE A 81 3.33 19.45 7.36
N ASP A 82 4.39 18.99 8.05
CA ASP A 82 4.37 17.71 8.76
C ASP A 82 3.43 17.77 9.97
N ARG A 83 3.43 18.90 10.69
CA ARG A 83 2.48 19.13 11.78
C ARG A 83 1.04 19.20 11.28
N VAL A 84 0.79 19.91 10.18
CA VAL A 84 -0.57 19.98 9.58
C VAL A 84 -1.02 18.59 9.14
N LYS A 85 -0.16 17.85 8.43
CA LYS A 85 -0.44 16.47 8.01
C LYS A 85 -0.83 15.58 9.19
N LYS A 86 -0.05 15.61 10.29
CA LYS A 86 -0.36 14.84 11.51
C LYS A 86 -1.70 15.23 12.11
N SER A 87 -2.00 16.53 12.17
CA SER A 87 -3.29 17.04 12.67
C SER A 87 -4.47 16.52 11.83
N CYS A 88 -4.38 16.61 10.51
CA CYS A 88 -5.43 16.12 9.61
C CYS A 88 -5.63 14.60 9.73
N LEU A 89 -4.54 13.82 9.80
CA LEU A 89 -4.60 12.37 10.01
C LEU A 89 -5.30 12.02 11.32
N HIS A 90 -4.98 12.72 12.42
CA HIS A 90 -5.62 12.52 13.71
C HIS A 90 -7.12 12.86 13.67
N LYS A 91 -7.50 13.98 13.06
CA LYS A 91 -8.90 14.37 12.90
C LYS A 91 -9.70 13.36 12.08
N PHE A 92 -9.09 12.80 11.03
CA PHE A 92 -9.70 11.72 10.25
C PHE A 92 -9.87 10.44 11.08
N GLU A 93 -8.84 10.02 11.81
CA GLU A 93 -8.91 8.85 12.70
C GLU A 93 -10.02 9.00 13.75
N ASP A 94 -10.06 10.13 14.47
CA ASP A 94 -11.10 10.44 15.45
C ASP A 94 -12.49 10.42 14.82
N TYR A 95 -12.64 11.02 13.63
CA TYR A 95 -13.92 11.04 12.93
C TYR A 95 -14.41 9.62 12.64
N VAL A 96 -13.55 8.75 12.11
CA VAL A 96 -13.94 7.37 11.79
C VAL A 96 -14.28 6.57 13.05
N LEU A 97 -13.49 6.71 14.11
CA LEU A 97 -13.74 5.99 15.38
C LEU A 97 -15.08 6.39 15.99
N ASN A 98 -15.39 7.69 16.01
CA ASN A 98 -16.64 8.21 16.54
C ASN A 98 -17.88 7.79 15.74
N HIS A 99 -17.74 7.51 14.44
CA HIS A 99 -18.87 7.16 13.56
C HIS A 99 -19.06 5.65 13.34
N THR A 100 -18.20 4.80 13.89
CA THR A 100 -18.24 3.33 13.64
C THR A 100 -18.71 2.54 14.87
N ASP A 101 -19.19 3.19 15.95
CA ASP A 101 -19.48 2.57 17.27
C ASP A 101 -18.35 1.66 17.78
N ALA A 102 -17.13 1.97 17.35
CA ALA A 102 -15.96 1.15 17.51
C ALA A 102 -15.35 1.38 18.90
N GLN A 103 -15.09 0.30 19.64
CA GLN A 103 -14.40 0.34 20.94
C GLN A 103 -12.86 0.40 20.80
N GLN A 104 -12.36 0.52 19.57
CA GLN A 104 -10.93 0.51 19.26
C GLN A 104 -10.31 1.89 19.46
N LYS A 105 -9.04 1.91 19.89
CA LYS A 105 -8.28 3.16 20.12
C LYS A 105 -7.63 3.73 18.86
N HIS A 106 -7.39 2.88 17.86
CA HIS A 106 -6.72 3.25 16.63
C HIS A 106 -7.48 2.78 15.39
N LEU A 107 -7.42 3.56 14.31
CA LEU A 107 -8.02 3.26 13.02
C LEU A 107 -7.53 1.91 12.47
N TYR A 108 -6.23 1.66 12.60
CA TYR A 108 -5.58 0.40 12.19
C TYR A 108 -6.11 -0.82 12.93
N ASP A 109 -6.77 -0.63 14.08
CA ASP A 109 -7.31 -1.74 14.85
C ASP A 109 -8.68 -2.22 14.41
N LEU A 110 -9.39 -1.43 13.61
CA LEU A 110 -10.71 -1.77 13.09
C LEU A 110 -10.65 -3.02 12.19
N PRO A 111 -11.53 -4.02 12.36
CA PRO A 111 -11.52 -5.24 11.56
C PRO A 111 -11.59 -4.99 10.04
N ARG A 112 -12.36 -3.97 9.63
CA ARG A 112 -12.49 -3.57 8.22
C ARG A 112 -11.21 -2.97 7.67
N ILE A 113 -10.50 -2.15 8.46
CA ILE A 113 -9.22 -1.55 8.07
C ILE A 113 -8.13 -2.62 8.00
N LYS A 114 -8.05 -3.52 8.99
CA LYS A 114 -7.15 -4.69 8.95
C LYS A 114 -7.38 -5.54 7.69
N SER A 115 -8.64 -5.75 7.33
CA SER A 115 -9.00 -6.48 6.12
C SER A 115 -8.55 -5.77 4.84
N LEU A 116 -8.74 -4.45 4.76
CA LEU A 116 -8.28 -3.63 3.64
C LEU A 116 -6.75 -3.70 3.49
N LEU A 117 -6.00 -3.42 4.56
CA LEU A 117 -4.54 -3.44 4.53
C LEU A 117 -4.00 -4.81 4.12
N ARG A 118 -4.67 -5.89 4.55
CA ARG A 118 -4.31 -7.24 4.13
C ARG A 118 -4.53 -7.47 2.64
N MET A 119 -5.62 -6.94 2.07
CA MET A 119 -5.87 -7.01 0.62
C MET A 119 -4.86 -6.18 -0.19
N LEU A 120 -4.36 -5.10 0.37
CA LEU A 120 -3.35 -4.24 -0.26
C LEU A 120 -1.92 -4.78 -0.10
N GLN A 121 -1.71 -5.78 0.76
CA GLN A 121 -0.38 -6.31 1.03
C GLN A 121 0.23 -6.94 -0.23
N TRP A 122 1.47 -6.57 -0.51
CA TRP A 122 2.19 -7.00 -1.70
C TRP A 122 3.52 -7.66 -1.32
N PRO A 123 3.55 -9.00 -1.13
CA PRO A 123 4.79 -9.73 -0.84
C PRO A 123 5.71 -9.90 -2.06
N GLY A 124 5.28 -9.44 -3.25
CA GLY A 124 5.96 -9.65 -4.52
C GLY A 124 5.27 -10.70 -5.39
N VAL A 125 5.75 -10.83 -6.63
CA VAL A 125 5.24 -11.83 -7.59
C VAL A 125 6.08 -13.09 -7.46
N ALA A 126 5.46 -14.20 -7.03
CA ALA A 126 6.08 -15.51 -7.12
C ALA A 126 5.87 -16.07 -8.54
N GLU A 127 6.82 -16.90 -9.01
CA GLU A 127 6.93 -17.33 -10.42
C GLU A 127 5.73 -18.12 -10.98
N ASN A 128 4.71 -18.41 -10.18
CA ASN A 128 3.46 -19.03 -10.61
C ASN A 128 2.19 -18.45 -9.95
N SER A 129 2.29 -17.36 -9.16
CA SER A 129 1.13 -16.81 -8.41
C SER A 129 0.22 -15.92 -9.25
N SER A 130 0.72 -15.41 -10.37
CA SER A 130 0.04 -14.48 -11.29
C SER A 130 -0.49 -15.14 -12.56
N ARG A 131 -0.37 -16.47 -12.69
CA ARG A 131 -0.86 -17.21 -13.85
C ARG A 131 -2.38 -17.31 -13.82
N TYR A 132 -3.02 -17.16 -14.98
CA TYR A 132 -4.42 -17.50 -15.14
C TYR A 132 -4.64 -19.01 -15.02
N MET A 133 -5.82 -19.38 -14.53
CA MET A 133 -6.29 -20.76 -14.62
C MET A 133 -6.55 -21.13 -16.08
N GLU A 134 -6.30 -22.38 -16.44
CA GLU A 134 -6.48 -22.92 -17.79
C GLU A 134 -7.64 -23.94 -17.80
N ILE A 135 -8.41 -23.95 -18.90
CA ILE A 135 -9.47 -24.95 -19.12
C ILE A 135 -8.85 -26.32 -19.40
N GLU A 136 -7.71 -26.35 -20.07
CA GLU A 136 -6.93 -27.55 -20.36
C GLU A 136 -5.46 -27.30 -20.05
N ARG A 137 -5.01 -27.78 -18.89
CA ARG A 137 -3.60 -27.75 -18.50
C ARG A 137 -3.02 -29.14 -18.47
N ASP A 138 -1.84 -29.31 -19.06
CA ASP A 138 -1.14 -30.59 -19.20
C ASP A 138 0.14 -30.70 -18.33
N ARG A 139 0.47 -29.65 -17.57
CA ARG A 139 1.70 -29.54 -16.76
C ARG A 139 1.45 -29.12 -15.32
N GLN A 140 2.34 -29.54 -14.42
CA GLN A 140 2.35 -29.10 -13.02
C GLN A 140 3.08 -27.74 -12.87
N PRO A 141 2.75 -26.92 -11.84
CA PRO A 141 1.63 -27.08 -10.92
C PRO A 141 0.29 -26.80 -11.63
N CYS A 142 -0.76 -27.56 -11.32
CA CYS A 142 -2.15 -27.32 -11.75
C CYS A 142 -3.15 -27.42 -10.60
N ILE A 143 -4.24 -26.65 -10.66
CA ILE A 143 -5.35 -26.79 -9.70
C ILE A 143 -6.20 -28.01 -10.07
N GLY A 144 -6.22 -29.01 -9.20
CA GLY A 144 -6.99 -30.24 -9.39
C GLY A 144 -6.12 -31.44 -9.76
N VAL A 145 -6.73 -32.44 -10.41
CA VAL A 145 -6.06 -33.70 -10.77
C VAL A 145 -6.07 -33.84 -12.28
N LEU A 146 -4.91 -34.17 -12.86
CA LEU A 146 -4.79 -34.50 -14.28
C LEU A 146 -5.59 -35.77 -14.57
N ARG A 147 -6.54 -35.68 -15.51
CA ARG A 147 -7.28 -36.82 -16.06
C ARG A 147 -7.00 -36.88 -17.56
N ASN A 148 -6.53 -38.02 -18.04
CA ASN A 148 -6.09 -38.20 -19.44
C ASN A 148 -5.04 -37.16 -19.86
N GLY A 149 -4.09 -36.85 -18.97
CA GLY A 149 -3.03 -35.87 -19.23
C GLY A 149 -3.46 -34.41 -19.21
N LYS A 150 -4.74 -34.09 -18.95
CA LYS A 150 -5.25 -32.71 -18.87
C LYS A 150 -6.05 -32.43 -17.59
N ALA A 151 -6.02 -31.20 -17.10
CA ALA A 151 -6.84 -30.74 -15.98
C ALA A 151 -7.61 -29.47 -16.34
N ASN A 152 -8.90 -29.45 -15.99
CA ASN A 152 -9.70 -28.22 -15.98
C ASN A 152 -9.63 -27.59 -14.59
N GLU A 153 -8.87 -26.51 -14.49
CA GLU A 153 -8.59 -25.85 -13.22
C GLU A 153 -9.83 -25.15 -12.66
N TYR A 154 -10.73 -24.65 -13.53
CA TYR A 154 -11.95 -23.96 -13.14
C TYR A 154 -12.94 -24.84 -12.39
N LYS A 155 -12.92 -26.16 -12.64
CA LYS A 155 -13.84 -27.12 -12.00
C LYS A 155 -13.67 -27.20 -10.49
N LYS A 156 -12.46 -26.94 -9.98
CA LYS A 156 -12.14 -26.95 -8.55
C LYS A 156 -11.70 -25.57 -8.07
N ARG A 157 -12.24 -24.49 -8.67
CA ARG A 157 -11.92 -23.13 -8.25
C ARG A 157 -12.23 -22.97 -6.75
N PRO A 158 -11.25 -22.57 -5.93
CA PRO A 158 -11.49 -22.33 -4.52
C PRO A 158 -12.45 -21.15 -4.37
N VAL A 159 -13.35 -21.25 -3.38
CA VAL A 159 -14.13 -20.11 -2.92
C VAL A 159 -13.15 -19.06 -2.38
N LEU A 160 -13.35 -17.80 -2.73
CA LEU A 160 -12.45 -16.72 -2.33
C LEU A 160 -12.42 -16.66 -0.79
N PRO A 161 -11.24 -16.83 -0.15
CA PRO A 161 -11.14 -16.77 1.29
C PRO A 161 -11.36 -15.34 1.80
N THR A 162 -11.80 -15.21 3.04
CA THR A 162 -11.80 -13.91 3.72
C THR A 162 -10.38 -13.45 4.03
N SER A 163 -10.15 -12.15 4.17
CA SER A 163 -8.86 -11.56 4.56
C SER A 163 -8.24 -12.28 5.77
N SER A 164 -9.06 -12.56 6.79
CA SER A 164 -8.67 -13.28 8.01
C SER A 164 -8.27 -14.74 7.77
N GLN A 165 -8.87 -15.42 6.79
CA GLN A 165 -8.49 -16.78 6.41
C GLN A 165 -7.13 -16.81 5.71
N VAL A 166 -6.84 -15.80 4.89
CA VAL A 166 -5.52 -15.64 4.24
C VAL A 166 -4.40 -15.41 5.27
N ILE A 167 -4.69 -14.78 6.41
CA ILE A 167 -3.71 -14.58 7.51
C ILE A 167 -3.23 -15.92 8.10
N LYS A 168 -4.14 -16.89 8.28
CA LYS A 168 -3.81 -18.20 8.90
C LYS A 168 -3.03 -19.13 7.97
N ASP A 169 -3.09 -18.89 6.66
CA ASP A 169 -2.43 -19.73 5.66
C ASP A 169 -0.99 -19.26 5.39
N ASP A 170 -0.72 -17.95 5.46
CA ASP A 170 0.64 -17.40 5.31
C ASP A 170 1.57 -17.79 6.46
N SER A 171 1.08 -17.91 7.70
CA SER A 171 1.91 -18.38 8.82
C SER A 171 2.35 -19.85 8.68
N LYS A 172 1.71 -20.60 7.78
CA LYS A 172 2.06 -21.98 7.43
C LYS A 172 2.92 -22.09 6.17
N ARG A 173 2.97 -21.03 5.35
CA ARG A 173 3.81 -20.97 4.15
C ARG A 173 5.21 -20.49 4.53
N SER A 174 6.07 -21.42 4.91
CA SER A 174 7.51 -21.17 4.86
C SER A 174 7.92 -21.10 3.39
N TYR A 175 8.19 -19.90 2.89
CA TYR A 175 8.72 -19.72 1.54
C TYR A 175 10.17 -20.23 1.55
N PRO A 176 10.56 -21.15 0.64
CA PRO A 176 11.96 -21.52 0.51
C PRO A 176 12.71 -20.30 -0.04
N GLY A 177 13.35 -19.54 0.85
CA GLY A 177 14.12 -18.35 0.51
C GLY A 177 14.02 -17.18 1.51
N SER A 178 13.12 -17.20 2.49
CA SER A 178 13.09 -16.17 3.54
C SER A 178 14.05 -16.51 4.68
N THR A 179 15.33 -16.18 4.54
CA THR A 179 16.22 -16.06 5.70
C THR A 179 15.88 -14.77 6.44
N SER A 180 15.07 -14.89 7.49
CA SER A 180 14.98 -13.86 8.52
C SER A 180 16.35 -13.73 9.21
N PRO A 181 16.87 -12.52 9.46
CA PRO A 181 18.12 -12.36 10.19
C PRO A 181 17.87 -12.79 11.65
N SER A 182 18.42 -13.92 12.04
CA SER A 182 18.47 -14.33 13.44
C SER A 182 19.33 -13.33 14.21
N SER A 183 18.71 -12.57 15.10
CA SER A 183 19.38 -11.83 16.16
C SER A 183 20.03 -12.81 17.13
N GLY A 184 21.26 -13.21 16.82
CA GLY A 184 22.15 -13.98 17.68
C GLY A 184 23.45 -13.20 17.85
N GLY A 185 23.50 -12.35 18.87
CA GLY A 185 24.74 -11.73 19.30
C GLY A 185 25.68 -12.79 19.85
N SER A 186 26.73 -13.08 19.09
CA SER A 186 27.92 -13.77 19.58
C SER A 186 29.13 -13.21 18.84
N SER A 187 29.95 -12.51 19.60
CA SER A 187 31.20 -11.87 19.20
C SER A 187 32.27 -12.90 18.84
N ASN A 188 32.86 -12.77 17.65
CA ASN A 188 34.31 -12.89 17.50
C ASN A 188 34.79 -12.28 16.16
N PRO A 189 35.91 -11.54 16.12
CA PRO A 189 36.42 -10.92 14.92
C PRO A 189 37.41 -11.85 14.21
N ALA A 190 37.21 -12.10 12.92
CA ALA A 190 38.26 -12.65 12.07
C ALA A 190 38.16 -12.03 10.67
N ALA A 191 39.29 -11.44 10.27
CA ALA A 191 39.58 -10.78 9.00
C ALA A 191 39.36 -11.69 7.77
N TRP A 192 39.32 -11.10 6.57
CA TRP A 192 39.95 -11.50 5.29
C TRP A 192 39.36 -10.59 4.18
N GLN A 193 40.01 -9.45 3.90
CA GLN A 193 40.87 -9.19 2.74
C GLN A 193 40.19 -9.29 1.36
N ARG A 194 40.01 -8.11 0.73
CA ARG A 194 39.81 -7.92 -0.71
C ARG A 194 41.01 -8.43 -1.49
N ARG A 195 40.77 -9.12 -2.62
CA ARG A 195 41.72 -9.21 -3.72
C ARG A 195 41.03 -8.85 -5.04
N LYS A 196 41.63 -7.83 -5.67
CA LYS A 196 41.69 -7.38 -7.07
C LYS A 196 40.46 -7.59 -7.95
#